data_AF-A0A918UUS5-F1
#
_entry.id   AF-A0A918UUS5-F1
#
_cell.length_a   1.000
_cell.length_b   1.000
_cell.length_c   1.000
_cell.angle_alpha   90.00
_cell.angle_beta   90.00
_cell.angle_gamma   90.00
#
_symmetry.space_group_name_H-M   'P 1'
#
loop_
_entity.id
_entity.type
_entity.pdbx_description
1 polymer ?
#
loop_
_entity_poly.entity_id
_entity_poly.type
_entity_poly.pdbx_seq_one_letter_code
_entity_poly.pdbx_strand_id
1 'polypeptide(L)'
;MGKVQYYTEEGLKKLKDELLLLKTKGRQDIAKQIAEARDKGDLSENAEYDAAKDAQGHLELKIAKLEGVIGNARVLDNSKMDPSKVGILSTVKIKNIKNGMTVSYTLVSEEEADLKAHKISLASPFGIGLLGKKVGEVAQIKAPAGVVEFEVLEIEY
;
A
#
# COMPACT_ATOMS: atom_id res chain seq x y z
N MET A 1 9.86 12.90 -12.95
CA MET A 1 10.27 11.47 -12.90
C MET A 1 9.85 10.93 -11.55
N GLY A 2 9.02 9.88 -11.51
CA GLY A 2 8.54 9.31 -10.26
C GLY A 2 9.65 8.53 -9.53
N LYS A 3 9.54 8.44 -8.21
CA LYS A 3 10.43 7.59 -7.40
C LYS A 3 10.08 6.13 -7.70
N VAL A 4 11.06 5.33 -8.10
CA VAL A 4 10.86 3.88 -8.30
C VAL A 4 10.46 3.25 -6.96
N GLN A 5 9.38 2.49 -6.97
CA GLN A 5 8.87 1.77 -5.80
C GLN A 5 8.90 0.26 -6.09
N TYR A 6 9.24 -0.52 -5.05
CA TYR A 6 9.38 -1.96 -5.18
C TYR A 6 8.18 -2.66 -4.57
N TYR A 7 7.67 -3.66 -5.28
CA TYR A 7 6.48 -4.40 -4.88
C TYR A 7 6.74 -5.89 -4.90
N THR A 8 5.97 -6.62 -4.11
CA THR A 8 5.85 -8.07 -4.31
C THR A 8 5.20 -8.35 -5.67
N GLU A 9 5.47 -9.52 -6.25
CA GLU A 9 4.80 -9.95 -7.48
C GLU A 9 3.27 -9.95 -7.32
N GLU A 10 2.81 -10.47 -6.18
CA GLU A 10 1.38 -10.49 -5.83
C GLU A 10 0.81 -9.09 -5.68
N GLY A 11 1.54 -8.18 -5.03
CA GLY A 11 1.13 -6.79 -4.84
C GLY A 11 0.99 -6.05 -6.17
N LEU A 12 1.99 -6.15 -7.03
CA LEU A 12 1.92 -5.53 -8.36
C LEU A 12 0.80 -6.12 -9.20
N LYS A 13 0.56 -7.44 -9.11
CA LYS A 13 -0.55 -8.09 -9.79
C LYS A 13 -1.90 -7.56 -9.28
N LYS A 14 -2.10 -7.48 -7.96
CA LYS A 14 -3.33 -6.93 -7.36
C LYS A 14 -3.60 -5.50 -7.83
N LEU A 15 -2.57 -4.64 -7.88
CA LEU A 15 -2.72 -3.27 -8.38
C LEU A 15 -3.14 -3.23 -9.86
N LYS A 16 -2.57 -4.10 -10.70
CA LYS A 16 -2.96 -4.22 -12.11
C LYS A 16 -4.38 -4.74 -12.28
N ASP A 17 -4.78 -5.74 -11.49
CA ASP A 17 -6.13 -6.29 -11.50
C ASP A 17 -7.16 -5.25 -11.04
N GLU A 18 -6.86 -4.47 -9.99
CA GLU A 18 -7.70 -3.35 -9.55
C GLU A 18 -7.82 -2.29 -10.65
N LEU A 19 -6.70 -1.88 -11.27
CA LEU A 19 -6.73 -0.92 -12.37
C LEU A 19 -7.60 -1.41 -13.53
N LEU A 20 -7.48 -2.68 -13.91
CA LEU A 20 -8.29 -3.29 -14.96
C LEU A 20 -9.78 -3.25 -14.60
N LEU A 21 -10.13 -3.63 -13.36
CA LEU A 21 -11.50 -3.61 -12.87
C LEU A 21 -12.11 -2.20 -12.93
N LEU A 22 -11.36 -1.17 -12.50
CA LEU A 22 -11.82 0.22 -12.53
C LEU A 22 -12.01 0.73 -13.96
N LYS A 23 -11.07 0.44 -14.87
CA LYS A 23 -11.14 0.86 -16.28
C LYS A 23 -12.22 0.13 -17.09
N THR A 24 -12.61 -1.06 -16.67
CA THR A 24 -13.65 -1.86 -17.32
C THR A 24 -14.98 -1.66 -16.59
N LYS A 25 -15.27 -2.54 -15.62
CA LYS A 25 -16.53 -2.56 -14.89
C LYS A 25 -16.83 -1.23 -14.21
N GLY A 26 -15.82 -0.58 -13.61
CA GLY A 26 -16.01 0.72 -12.94
C GLY A 26 -16.53 1.81 -13.88
N ARG A 27 -15.87 2.02 -15.03
CA ARG A 27 -16.31 2.98 -16.04
C ARG A 27 -17.69 2.64 -16.62
N GLN A 28 -17.96 1.35 -16.85
CA GLN A 28 -19.26 0.91 -17.33
C GLN A 28 -20.37 1.20 -16.32
N ASP A 29 -20.13 0.94 -15.04
CA ASP A 29 -21.11 1.15 -13.97
C ASP A 29 -21.42 2.64 -13.80
N ILE A 30 -20.40 3.50 -13.76
CA ILE A 30 -20.58 4.96 -13.72
C ILE A 30 -21.32 5.47 -14.96
N ALA A 31 -20.99 4.98 -16.15
CA ALA A 31 -21.69 5.38 -17.37
C ALA A 31 -23.18 4.99 -17.31
N LYS A 32 -23.49 3.82 -16.73
CA LYS A 32 -24.87 3.37 -16.50
C LYS A 32 -25.59 4.27 -15.49
N GLN A 33 -24.96 4.60 -14.37
CA GLN A 33 -25.53 5.51 -13.36
C GLN A 33 -25.83 6.89 -13.95
N ILE A 34 -24.93 7.45 -14.77
CA ILE A 34 -25.16 8.74 -15.45
C ILE A 34 -26.33 8.63 -16.44
N ALA A 35 -26.44 7.55 -17.19
CA ALA A 35 -27.55 7.33 -18.11
C ALA A 35 -28.88 7.23 -17.36
N GLU A 36 -28.94 6.41 -16.30
CA GLU A 36 -30.13 6.26 -15.46
C GLU A 36 -30.55 7.58 -14.79
N ALA A 37 -29.59 8.38 -14.32
CA ALA A 37 -29.87 9.70 -13.77
C ALA A 37 -30.38 10.67 -14.85
N ARG A 38 -29.89 10.57 -16.09
CA ARG A 38 -30.32 11.43 -17.21
C ARG A 38 -31.75 11.13 -17.67
N ASP A 39 -32.17 9.86 -17.64
CA ASP A 39 -33.53 9.45 -18.00
C ASP A 39 -34.59 9.94 -16.99
N LYS A 40 -34.19 10.39 -15.79
CA LYS A 40 -35.10 10.94 -14.77
C LYS A 40 -35.61 12.36 -15.04
N GLY A 41 -35.28 12.97 -16.18
CA GLY A 41 -35.88 14.23 -16.62
C GLY A 41 -35.02 15.45 -16.30
N ASP A 42 -35.58 16.42 -15.56
CA ASP A 42 -35.00 17.77 -15.44
C ASP A 42 -33.60 17.75 -14.81
N LEU A 43 -32.59 18.05 -15.62
CA LEU A 43 -31.18 17.94 -15.23
C LEU A 43 -30.71 19.10 -14.35
N SER A 44 -31.47 20.21 -14.29
CA SER A 44 -31.01 21.43 -13.61
C SER A 44 -31.08 21.36 -12.08
N GLU A 45 -31.85 20.42 -11.53
CA GLU A 45 -31.97 20.13 -10.09
C GLU A 45 -31.63 18.67 -9.74
N ASN A 46 -31.04 17.93 -10.69
CA ASN A 46 -30.84 16.49 -10.57
C ASN A 46 -29.57 16.16 -9.77
N ALA A 47 -29.73 16.17 -8.44
CA ALA A 47 -28.67 15.80 -7.51
C ALA A 47 -28.06 14.41 -7.79
N GLU A 48 -28.83 13.47 -8.36
CA GLU A 48 -28.31 12.15 -8.74
C GLU A 48 -27.36 12.22 -9.95
N TYR A 49 -27.64 13.10 -10.91
CA TYR A 49 -26.77 13.35 -12.06
C TYR A 49 -25.45 14.00 -11.62
N ASP A 50 -25.53 15.04 -10.78
CA ASP A 50 -24.33 15.71 -10.26
C ASP A 50 -23.47 14.76 -9.42
N ALA A 51 -24.09 13.95 -8.55
CA ALA A 51 -23.38 12.93 -7.78
C ALA A 51 -22.71 11.87 -8.68
N ALA A 52 -23.38 11.43 -9.76
CA ALA A 52 -22.80 10.48 -10.70
C ALA A 52 -21.61 11.07 -11.48
N LYS A 53 -21.66 12.37 -11.81
CA LYS A 53 -20.55 13.10 -12.44
C LYS A 53 -19.37 13.30 -11.51
N ASP A 54 -19.62 13.59 -10.23
CA ASP A 54 -18.57 13.69 -9.21
C ASP A 54 -17.91 12.33 -8.97
N ALA A 55 -18.72 11.26 -8.84
CA ALA A 55 -18.24 9.88 -8.75
C ALA A 55 -17.39 9.47 -9.97
N GLN A 56 -17.77 9.90 -11.18
CA GLN A 56 -16.93 9.74 -12.37
C GLN A 56 -15.57 10.42 -12.23
N GLY A 57 -15.55 11.67 -11.75
CA GLY A 57 -14.32 12.41 -11.50
C GLY A 57 -13.41 11.69 -10.51
N HIS A 58 -13.97 11.23 -9.39
CA HIS A 58 -13.24 10.45 -8.39
C HIS A 58 -12.69 9.13 -8.95
N LEU A 59 -13.46 8.42 -9.78
CA LEU A 59 -13.01 7.20 -10.43
C LEU A 59 -11.80 7.47 -11.34
N GLU A 60 -11.86 8.50 -12.18
CA GLU A 60 -10.77 8.83 -13.11
C GLU A 60 -9.52 9.32 -12.36
N LEU A 61 -9.68 10.08 -11.27
CA LEU A 61 -8.56 10.45 -10.39
C LEU A 61 -7.89 9.20 -9.79
N LYS A 62 -8.68 8.22 -9.35
CA LYS A 62 -8.15 6.96 -8.81
C LYS A 62 -7.40 6.16 -9.88
N ILE A 63 -7.95 6.06 -11.09
CA ILE A 63 -7.31 5.40 -12.24
C ILE A 63 -5.97 6.07 -12.54
N ALA A 64 -5.93 7.40 -12.68
CA ALA A 64 -4.70 8.13 -12.98
C ALA A 64 -3.62 7.94 -11.90
N LYS A 65 -4.02 7.92 -10.62
CA LYS A 65 -3.10 7.63 -9.51
C LYS A 65 -2.52 6.22 -9.62
N LEU A 66 -3.35 5.21 -9.86
CA LEU A 66 -2.92 3.81 -10.01
C LEU A 66 -2.00 3.61 -11.23
N GLU A 67 -2.31 4.25 -12.36
CA GLU A 67 -1.44 4.22 -13.55
C GLU A 67 -0.05 4.82 -13.24
N GLY A 68 -0.02 5.93 -12.49
CA GLY A 68 1.23 6.52 -12.00
C GLY A 68 2.01 5.60 -11.07
N VAL A 69 1.34 4.93 -10.13
CA VAL A 69 1.96 3.95 -9.23
C VAL A 69 2.56 2.78 -10.02
N ILE A 70 1.76 2.14 -10.89
CA ILE A 70 2.17 0.97 -11.67
C ILE A 70 3.30 1.32 -12.64
N GLY A 71 3.30 2.51 -13.25
CA GLY A 71 4.37 2.94 -14.14
C GLY A 71 5.75 3.03 -13.47
N ASN A 72 5.78 3.36 -12.18
CA ASN A 72 7.01 3.45 -11.37
C ASN A 72 7.31 2.17 -10.58
N ALA A 73 6.43 1.17 -10.65
CA ALA A 73 6.58 -0.08 -9.91
C ALA A 73 7.63 -1.00 -10.52
N ARG A 74 8.42 -1.64 -9.67
CA ARG A 74 9.36 -2.71 -10.04
C ARG A 74 9.17 -3.91 -9.10
N VAL A 75 9.26 -5.10 -9.67
CA VAL A 75 9.38 -6.33 -8.88
C VAL A 75 10.85 -6.53 -8.55
N LEU A 76 11.13 -6.95 -7.33
CA LEU A 76 12.48 -7.22 -6.89
C LEU A 76 12.70 -8.72 -6.75
N ASP A 77 13.87 -9.18 -7.22
CA ASP A 77 14.31 -10.57 -7.16
C ASP A 77 15.00 -10.83 -5.81
N ASN A 78 14.31 -11.51 -4.91
CA ASN A 78 14.77 -11.74 -3.53
C ASN A 78 16.02 -12.63 -3.46
N SER A 79 16.27 -13.47 -4.47
CA SER A 79 17.42 -14.38 -4.52
C SER A 79 18.80 -13.69 -4.58
N LYS A 80 18.84 -12.37 -4.79
CA LYS A 80 20.07 -11.57 -4.86
C LYS A 80 20.20 -10.58 -3.71
N MET A 81 19.29 -10.61 -2.73
CA MET A 81 19.31 -9.67 -1.63
C MET A 81 20.26 -10.10 -0.52
N ASP A 82 20.86 -9.10 0.12
CA ASP A 82 21.75 -9.26 1.26
C ASP A 82 20.90 -9.29 2.55
N PRO A 83 20.76 -10.44 3.23
CA PRO A 83 19.99 -10.54 4.48
C PRO A 83 20.70 -9.92 5.69
N SER A 84 21.84 -9.25 5.50
CA SER A 84 22.58 -8.65 6.61
C SER A 84 21.88 -7.42 7.21
N LYS A 85 20.97 -6.80 6.44
CA LYS A 85 20.23 -5.59 6.83
C LYS A 85 18.78 -5.66 6.42
N VAL A 86 17.93 -5.04 7.22
CA VAL A 86 16.51 -4.86 6.93
C VAL A 86 16.35 -3.95 5.71
N GLY A 87 15.52 -4.37 4.76
CA GLY A 87 15.26 -3.64 3.51
C GLY A 87 13.80 -3.71 3.06
N ILE A 88 13.53 -3.20 1.86
CA ILE A 88 12.22 -3.42 1.23
C ILE A 88 12.04 -4.91 0.94
N LEU A 89 10.83 -5.42 1.14
CA LEU A 89 10.43 -6.83 1.01
C LEU A 89 11.05 -7.81 2.02
N SER A 90 11.90 -7.36 2.94
CA SER A 90 12.40 -8.25 4.00
C SER A 90 11.31 -8.52 5.04
N THR A 91 11.21 -9.77 5.48
CA THR A 91 10.48 -10.17 6.68
C THR A 91 11.41 -10.10 7.88
N VAL A 92 11.00 -9.36 8.90
CA VAL A 92 11.82 -9.07 10.07
C VAL A 92 11.09 -9.55 11.31
N LYS A 93 11.75 -10.39 12.09
CA LYS A 93 11.28 -10.82 13.40
C LYS A 93 11.83 -9.87 14.45
N ILE A 94 10.93 -9.28 15.24
CA ILE A 94 11.28 -8.31 16.26
C ILE A 94 10.75 -8.72 17.63
N LYS A 95 11.47 -8.33 18.69
CA LYS A 95 11.10 -8.57 20.07
C LYS A 95 10.97 -7.27 20.84
N ASN A 96 9.83 -7.05 21.46
CA ASN A 96 9.65 -5.92 22.37
C ASN A 96 10.50 -6.14 23.63
N ILE A 97 11.38 -5.20 23.94
CA ILE A 97 12.34 -5.34 25.04
C ILE A 97 11.65 -5.26 26.42
N LYS A 98 10.53 -4.53 26.52
CA LYS A 98 9.84 -4.33 27.80
C LYS A 98 9.02 -5.53 28.24
N ASN A 99 8.32 -6.19 27.31
CA ASN A 99 7.37 -7.27 27.64
C ASN A 99 7.76 -8.63 27.03
N GLY A 100 8.83 -8.69 26.23
CA GLY A 100 9.34 -9.91 25.63
C GLY A 100 8.52 -10.48 24.46
N MET A 101 7.43 -9.82 24.05
CA MET A 101 6.59 -10.28 22.94
C MET A 101 7.36 -10.24 21.63
N THR A 102 7.21 -11.28 20.81
CA THR A 102 7.81 -11.37 19.49
C THR A 102 6.74 -11.30 18.40
N VAL A 103 7.08 -10.64 17.30
CA VAL A 103 6.21 -10.51 16.13
C VAL A 103 7.07 -10.40 14.87
N SER A 104 6.58 -10.94 13.76
CA SER A 104 7.23 -10.81 12.46
C SER A 104 6.41 -9.89 11.55
N TYR A 105 7.10 -9.08 10.75
CA TYR A 105 6.48 -8.21 9.76
C TYR A 105 7.28 -8.19 8.47
N THR A 106 6.58 -8.18 7.34
CA THR A 106 7.18 -7.93 6.02
C THR A 106 7.09 -6.44 5.68
N LEU A 107 8.23 -5.84 5.34
CA LEU A 107 8.30 -4.44 4.95
C LEU A 107 7.95 -4.30 3.48
N VAL A 108 6.90 -3.55 3.18
CA VAL A 108 6.37 -3.39 1.82
C VAL A 108 6.20 -1.92 1.46
N SER A 109 5.85 -1.66 0.20
CA SER A 109 5.41 -0.33 -0.23
C SER A 109 4.07 0.04 0.43
N GLU A 110 3.76 1.33 0.49
CA GLU A 110 2.58 1.84 1.21
C GLU A 110 1.27 1.22 0.70
N GLU A 111 1.15 1.04 -0.60
CA GLU A 111 -0.03 0.46 -1.25
C GLU A 111 -0.25 -1.03 -0.95
N GLU A 112 0.75 -1.74 -0.41
CA GLU A 112 0.64 -3.15 0.00
C GLU A 112 0.49 -3.34 1.51
N ALA A 113 0.54 -2.26 2.29
CA ALA A 113 0.51 -2.35 3.75
C ALA A 113 -0.82 -2.90 4.26
N ASP A 114 -0.75 -3.96 5.06
CA ASP A 114 -1.89 -4.60 5.70
C ASP A 114 -1.42 -5.24 7.01
N LEU A 115 -1.76 -4.58 8.13
CA LEU A 115 -1.38 -5.04 9.46
C LEU A 115 -1.94 -6.42 9.80
N LYS A 116 -3.12 -6.78 9.28
CA LYS A 116 -3.71 -8.11 9.52
C LYS A 116 -2.92 -9.21 8.81
N ALA A 117 -2.33 -8.89 7.67
CA ALA A 117 -1.45 -9.76 6.92
C ALA A 117 0.03 -9.63 7.33
N HIS A 118 0.33 -8.97 8.45
CA HIS A 118 1.70 -8.71 8.91
C HIS A 118 2.57 -7.94 7.90
N LYS A 119 1.96 -7.08 7.07
CA LYS A 119 2.66 -6.22 6.11
C LYS A 119 2.68 -4.77 6.60
N ILE A 120 3.86 -4.19 6.73
CA ILE A 120 4.06 -2.80 7.18
C ILE A 120 4.68 -1.96 6.07
N SER A 121 4.19 -0.73 5.91
CA SER A 121 4.78 0.23 4.97
C SER A 121 6.17 0.67 5.45
N LEU A 122 7.13 0.79 4.54
CA LEU A 122 8.42 1.46 4.82
C LEU A 122 8.26 2.92 5.30
N ALA A 123 7.16 3.59 4.93
CA ALA A 123 6.88 4.95 5.37
C ALA A 123 6.28 5.01 6.79
N SER A 124 5.88 3.87 7.37
CA SER A 124 5.34 3.82 8.73
C SER A 124 6.44 4.01 9.78
N PRO A 125 6.10 4.36 11.04
CA PRO A 125 7.09 4.46 12.12
C PRO A 125 7.89 3.18 12.34
N PHE A 126 7.24 2.01 12.18
CA PHE A 126 7.92 0.72 12.22
C PHE A 126 8.87 0.55 11.03
N GLY A 127 8.41 0.87 9.82
CA GLY A 127 9.23 0.80 8.62
C GLY A 127 10.50 1.66 8.71
N ILE A 128 10.34 2.92 9.11
CA ILE A 128 11.44 3.87 9.27
C ILE A 128 12.42 3.42 10.36
N GLY A 129 11.91 2.93 11.49
CA GLY A 129 12.75 2.52 12.62
C GLY A 129 13.53 1.22 12.37
N LEU A 130 13.00 0.33 11.54
CA LEU A 130 13.62 -0.95 11.21
C LEU A 130 14.56 -0.87 10.00
N LEU A 131 14.32 0.03 9.06
CA LEU A 131 15.09 0.11 7.82
C LEU A 131 16.61 0.23 8.09
N GLY A 132 17.39 -0.67 7.48
CA GLY A 132 18.84 -0.70 7.58
C GLY A 132 19.41 -1.33 8.86
N LYS A 133 18.55 -1.72 9.82
CA LYS A 133 18.97 -2.41 11.05
C LYS A 133 19.46 -3.82 10.76
N LYS A 134 20.31 -4.34 11.64
CA LYS A 134 20.84 -5.71 11.61
C LYS A 134 20.30 -6.56 12.75
N VAL A 135 20.43 -7.87 12.63
CA VAL A 135 20.17 -8.82 13.73
C VAL A 135 21.00 -8.43 14.96
N GLY A 136 20.34 -8.39 16.13
CA GLY A 136 20.90 -7.97 17.41
C GLY A 136 20.83 -6.46 17.68
N GLU A 137 20.46 -5.63 16.69
CA GLU A 137 20.30 -4.19 16.91
C GLU A 137 18.91 -3.84 17.48
N VAL A 138 18.88 -2.75 18.25
CA VAL A 138 17.64 -2.17 18.77
C VAL A 138 17.11 -1.09 17.83
N ALA A 139 15.85 -1.24 17.43
CA ALA A 139 15.05 -0.27 16.70
C ALA A 139 14.16 0.51 17.67
N GLN A 140 14.22 1.85 17.58
CA GLN A 140 13.40 2.75 18.37
C GLN A 140 12.21 3.21 17.53
N ILE A 141 11.02 2.73 17.88
CA ILE A 141 9.79 3.03 17.16
C ILE A 141 9.04 4.13 17.90
N LYS A 142 8.78 5.24 17.21
CA LYS A 142 8.01 6.37 17.74
C LYS A 142 6.52 6.09 17.58
N ALA A 143 5.82 5.86 18.69
CA ALA A 143 4.37 5.77 18.73
C ALA A 143 3.77 7.03 19.41
N PRO A 144 2.49 7.36 19.20
CA PRO A 144 1.84 8.48 19.89
C PRO A 144 1.93 8.40 21.42
N ALA A 145 1.95 7.18 21.98
CA ALA A 145 2.07 6.94 23.41
C ALA A 145 3.51 6.97 23.94
N GLY A 146 4.51 7.22 23.09
CA GLY A 146 5.93 7.26 23.45
C GLY A 146 6.81 6.40 22.55
N VAL A 147 8.11 6.36 22.88
CA VAL A 147 9.09 5.54 22.16
C VAL A 147 9.07 4.11 22.71
N VAL A 148 8.98 3.14 21.81
CA VAL A 148 9.01 1.70 22.13
C VAL A 148 10.23 1.08 21.46
N GLU A 149 10.93 0.23 22.19
CA GLU A 149 12.18 -0.36 21.72
C GLU A 149 11.98 -1.84 21.39
N PHE A 150 12.48 -2.22 20.21
CA PHE A 150 12.40 -3.58 19.70
C PHE A 150 13.79 -4.06 19.28
N GLU A 151 14.15 -5.27 19.65
CA GLU A 151 15.36 -5.95 19.18
C GLU A 151 15.05 -6.72 17.89
N VAL A 152 15.90 -6.60 16.88
CA VAL A 152 15.81 -7.39 15.64
C VAL A 152 16.40 -8.77 15.89
N LEU A 153 15.58 -9.81 15.79
CA LEU A 153 16.00 -11.19 16.02
C LEU A 153 16.42 -11.90 14.73
N GLU A 154 15.76 -11.60 13.62
CA GLU A 154 15.91 -12.34 12.36
C GLU A 154 15.50 -11.48 11.18
N ILE A 155 16.15 -11.68 10.03
CA ILE A 155 15.86 -10.99 8.76
C ILE A 155 15.87 -12.04 7.65
N GLU A 156 14.77 -12.12 6.91
CA GLU A 156 14.53 -13.07 5.83
C GLU A 156 13.98 -12.36 4.59
N TYR A 157 14.16 -12.96 3.40
CA TYR A 157 13.70 -12.45 2.10
C TYR A 157 12.91 -13.52 1.34
#